data_AF-A0A6G2UVP1-F1
#
_entry.id   AF-A0A6G2UVP1-F1
#
_cell.length_a   1.000
_cell.length_b   1.000
_cell.length_c   1.000
_cell.angle_alpha   90.00
_cell.angle_beta   90.00
_cell.angle_gamma   90.00
#
_symmetry.space_group_name_H-M   'P 1'
#
loop_
_entity.id
_entity.type
_entity.pdbx_description
1 polymer ?
#
loop_
_entity_poly.entity_id
_entity_poly.type
_entity_poly.pdbx_seq_one_letter_code
_entity_poly.pdbx_strand_id
1 'polypeptide(L)' 'IPTAVLPYVNTAMAAHPAYGRSLDQLRAMGVLIGSYEPHRPKTGGGAGRFRWEEALELLEDKIADARAGS' A
#
# COMPACT_ATOMS: atom_id res chain seq x y z
N ILE A 1 9.37 12.45 6.79
CA ILE A 1 7.93 12.32 7.08
C ILE A 1 7.52 10.91 6.68
N PRO A 2 6.96 10.09 7.57
CA PRO A 2 6.45 8.76 7.23
C PRO A 2 5.29 8.87 6.24
N THR A 3 5.30 8.02 5.21
CA THR A 3 4.29 8.02 4.15
C THR A 3 3.84 6.59 3.89
N ALA A 4 2.54 6.35 3.85
CA ALA A 4 1.93 5.08 3.49
C ALA A 4 0.99 5.26 2.29
N VAL A 5 0.93 4.26 1.42
CA VAL A 5 -0.05 4.18 0.33
C VAL A 5 -0.73 2.82 0.33
N LEU A 6 -2.04 2.81 0.10
CA LEU A 6 -2.84 1.59 -0.07
C LEU A 6 -3.35 1.53 -1.51
N PRO A 7 -2.68 0.83 -2.44
CA PRO A 7 -3.13 0.75 -3.82
C PRO A 7 -4.46 -0.02 -3.91
N TYR A 8 -5.52 0.65 -4.37
CA TYR A 8 -6.80 0.01 -4.65
C TYR A 8 -7.02 -0.10 -6.16
N VAL A 9 -6.49 -1.16 -6.75
CA VAL A 9 -6.51 -1.38 -8.20
C VAL A 9 -7.02 -2.78 -8.54
N ASN A 10 -7.47 -2.97 -9.77
CA ASN A 10 -7.81 -4.30 -10.29
C ASN A 10 -6.60 -4.95 -10.98
N THR A 11 -6.69 -6.26 -11.25
CA THR A 11 -5.60 -7.02 -11.90
C THR A 11 -5.24 -6.53 -13.29
N ALA A 12 -6.18 -5.96 -14.05
CA ALA A 12 -5.90 -5.41 -15.37
C ALA A 12 -5.02 -4.14 -15.29
N MET A 13 -5.27 -3.28 -14.30
CA MET A 13 -4.41 -2.13 -14.01
C MET A 13 -3.04 -2.57 -13.47
N ALA A 14 -3.02 -3.56 -12.58
CA ALA A 14 -1.78 -4.07 -11.99
C ALA A 14 -0.89 -4.82 -12.98
N ALA A 15 -1.46 -5.34 -14.07
CA ALA A 15 -0.70 -5.98 -15.16
C ALA A 15 0.16 -5.00 -15.96
N HIS A 16 -0.07 -3.68 -15.82
CA HIS A 16 0.74 -2.69 -16.52
C HIS A 16 2.18 -2.69 -16.00
N PRO A 17 3.23 -2.79 -16.86
CA PRO A 17 4.62 -2.92 -16.41
C PRO A 17 5.11 -1.77 -15.51
N ALA A 18 4.53 -0.58 -15.64
CA ALA A 18 4.87 0.55 -14.77
C ALA A 18 4.36 0.39 -13.33
N TYR A 19 3.34 -0.42 -13.08
CA TYR A 19 2.77 -0.58 -11.74
C TYR A 19 3.79 -1.17 -10.76
N GLY A 20 4.39 -2.31 -11.12
CA GLY A 20 5.45 -2.94 -10.31
C GLY A 20 6.63 -2.00 -10.11
N ARG A 21 7.13 -1.37 -11.19
CA ARG A 21 8.25 -0.42 -11.10
C ARG A 21 7.97 0.77 -10.17
N SER A 22 6.76 1.33 -10.22
CA SER A 22 6.37 2.41 -9.32
C SER A 22 6.35 1.96 -7.86
N LEU A 23 5.83 0.75 -7.56
CA LEU A 23 5.85 0.23 -6.20
C LEU A 23 7.27 -0.02 -5.68
N ASP A 24 8.15 -0.55 -6.53
CA ASP A 24 9.55 -0.79 -6.16
C ASP A 24 10.28 0.52 -5.88
N GLN A 25 10.06 1.55 -6.72
CA GLN A 25 10.61 2.87 -6.49
C GLN A 25 10.07 3.52 -5.20
N LEU A 26 8.78 3.38 -4.91
CA LEU A 26 8.17 3.87 -3.68
C LEU A 26 8.78 3.19 -2.44
N ARG A 27 8.95 1.86 -2.48
CA ARG A 27 9.62 1.11 -1.41
C ARG A 27 11.06 1.57 -1.20
N ALA A 28 11.81 1.82 -2.28
CA ALA A 28 13.17 2.33 -2.21
C ALA A 28 13.26 3.73 -1.57
N MET A 29 12.20 4.54 -1.70
CA MET A 29 12.07 5.84 -1.02
C MET A 29 11.59 5.73 0.44
N GLY A 30 11.38 4.51 0.95
CA GLY A 30 10.87 4.28 2.30
C GLY A 30 9.36 4.49 2.47
N VAL A 31 8.60 4.51 1.37
CA VAL A 31 7.14 4.54 1.42
C VAL A 31 6.62 3.16 1.82
N LEU A 32 5.71 3.13 2.79
CA LEU A 32 5.04 1.93 3.27
C LEU A 32 3.90 1.57 2.31
N ILE A 33 3.83 0.31 1.87
CA ILE A 33 2.83 -0.16 0.89
C ILE A 33 1.90 -1.17 1.57
N GLY A 34 0.60 -0.93 1.49
CA GLY A 34 -0.42 -1.84 2.02
C GLY A 34 -0.42 -3.22 1.36
N SER A 35 -1.00 -4.19 2.06
CA SER A 35 -1.05 -5.61 1.68
C SER A 35 -2.16 -5.95 0.69
N TYR A 36 -3.05 -5.00 0.36
CA TYR A 36 -4.17 -5.26 -0.53
C TYR A 36 -3.71 -5.75 -1.92
N GLU A 37 -4.18 -6.93 -2.30
CA GLU A 37 -3.90 -7.51 -3.61
C GLU A 37 -4.89 -7.02 -4.67
N PRO A 38 -4.44 -6.80 -5.93
CA PRO A 38 -5.31 -6.39 -7.01
C PRO A 38 -6.51 -7.33 -7.20
N HIS A 39 -7.72 -6.77 -7.23
CA HIS A 39 -8.95 -7.56 -7.35
C HIS A 39 -9.32 -7.87 -8.79
N ARG A 40 -10.19 -8.87 -9.00
CA ARG A 40 -10.72 -9.19 -10.34
C ARG A 40 -11.49 -8.00 -10.93
N PRO A 41 -11.36 -7.69 -12.23
CA PRO A 41 -12.11 -6.61 -12.86
C PRO A 41 -13.63 -6.80 -12.73
N LYS A 42 -14.37 -5.70 -12.68
CA LYS A 42 -15.86 -5.68 -12.64
C LYS A 42 -16.50 -6.34 -11.40
N THR A 43 -15.75 -6.63 -10.34
CA THR A 43 -16.31 -7.18 -9.09
C THR A 43 -16.63 -6.10 -8.04
N GLY A 44 -16.73 -4.83 -8.45
CA GLY A 44 -16.88 -3.66 -7.56
C GLY A 44 -15.66 -3.35 -6.69
N GLY A 45 -14.63 -4.20 -6.76
CA GLY A 45 -13.60 -4.34 -5.75
C GLY A 45 -14.21 -4.66 -4.38
N GLY A 46 -13.49 -5.37 -3.52
CA GLY A 46 -13.98 -5.69 -2.19
C GLY A 46 -14.02 -4.46 -1.28
N ALA A 47 -14.69 -3.37 -1.65
CA ALA A 47 -14.67 -2.09 -0.93
C ALA A 47 -15.11 -2.25 0.53
N GLY A 48 -16.05 -3.16 0.81
CA GLY A 48 -16.45 -3.51 2.19
C GLY A 48 -15.44 -4.38 2.96
N ARG A 49 -14.36 -4.84 2.31
CA ARG A 49 -13.23 -5.58 2.90
C ARG A 49 -11.90 -4.86 2.76
N PHE A 50 -11.89 -3.68 2.14
CA PHE A 50 -10.66 -2.92 1.98
C PHE A 50 -10.27 -2.33 3.33
N ARG A 51 -9.06 -2.65 3.81
CA ARG A 51 -8.58 -2.28 5.14
C ARG A 51 -8.00 -0.87 5.11
N TRP A 52 -8.87 0.14 5.18
CA TRP A 52 -8.43 1.53 5.22
C TRP A 52 -7.52 1.83 6.42
N GLU A 53 -7.75 1.12 7.53
CA GLU A 53 -7.03 1.22 8.79
C GLU A 53 -5.57 0.75 8.67
N GLU A 54 -5.24 -0.07 7.66
CA GLU A 54 -3.88 -0.56 7.44
C GLU A 54 -2.87 0.58 7.25
N ALA A 55 -3.28 1.70 6.65
CA ALA A 55 -2.40 2.86 6.50
C ALA A 55 -1.99 3.44 7.86
N LEU A 56 -2.91 3.44 8.84
CA LEU A 56 -2.64 3.93 10.18
C LEU A 56 -1.73 2.96 10.93
N GLU A 57 -2.01 1.65 10.86
CA GLU A 57 -1.18 0.60 11.46
C GLU A 57 0.28 0.69 10.98
N LEU A 58 0.48 0.79 9.66
CA LEU A 58 1.81 0.95 9.06
C LEU A 58 2.54 2.20 9.56
N LEU A 59 1.83 3.32 9.67
CA LEU A 59 2.41 4.58 10.14
C LEU A 59 2.70 4.54 11.65
N GLU A 60 1.82 3.96 12.45
CA GLU A 60 2.00 3.80 13.89
C GLU A 60 3.25 2.98 14.20
N ASP A 61 3.41 1.83 13.55
CA ASP A 61 4.61 0.98 13.67
C ASP A 61 5.87 1.77 13.31
N LYS A 62 5.87 2.47 12.17
CA LYS A 62 7.03 3.23 11.70
C LYS A 62 7.39 4.38 12.65
N ILE A 63 6.40 5.05 13.23
CA ILE A 63 6.62 6.14 14.17
C ILE A 63 7.10 5.58 15.52
N ALA A 64 6.59 4.44 15.96
CA ALA A 64 7.05 3.76 17.18
C ALA A 64 8.54 3.35 17.06
N ASP A 65 8.94 2.74 15.94
CA ASP A 65 10.34 2.39 15.64
C ASP A 65 11.27 3.61 15.73
N ALA A 66 10.85 4.73 15.15
CA ALA A 66 11.63 5.96 15.15
C ALA A 66 11.82 6.53 16.57
N ARG A 67 10.89 6.28 17.49
CA ARG A 67 11.00 6.69 18.90
C ARG A 67 11.84 5.74 19.73
N ALA A 68 11.84 4.44 19.40
CA ALA A 68 12.62 3.43 20.11
C ALA A 68 14.11 3.42 19.73
N GLY A 69 14.44 3.88 18.52
CA GLY A 69 15.81 3.98 18.01
C GLY A 69 16.50 5.32 18.23
N SER A 70 15.90 6.22 19.02
CA SER A 70 16.43 7.55 19.36
C SER A 70 16.81 7.64 20.83
#